data_AF-A0A3M1JLB3-F1
#
_entry.id   AF-A0A3M1JLB3-F1
#
_cell.length_a   1.000
_cell.length_b   1.000
_cell.length_c   1.000
_cell.angle_alpha   90.00
_cell.angle_beta   90.00
_cell.angle_gamma   90.00
#
_symmetry.space_group_name_H-M   'P 1'
#
loop_
_entity.id
_entity.type
_entity.pdbx_description
1 polymer ?
#
loop_
_entity_poly.entity_id
_entity_poly.type
_entity_poly.pdbx_seq_one_letter_code
_entity_poly.pdbx_strand_id
1 'polypeptide(L)' 'MSLIVLIPIVAFLAFLFGILFLVAPSFVKKLNEWGNRIVATDEETLAYRYLTGAFLILLGLLLMLSTL' A
#
# COMPACT_ATOMS: atom_id res chain seq x y z
N MET A 1 22.15 -1.23 -0.05
CA MET A 1 21.19 -1.86 -0.98
C MET A 1 21.02 -0.93 -2.17
N SER A 2 21.15 -1.41 -3.42
CA SER A 2 21.08 -0.56 -4.62
C SER A 2 19.63 -0.24 -4.99
N LEU A 3 19.39 0.92 -5.61
CA LEU A 3 18.05 1.36 -6.06
C LEU A 3 17.38 0.36 -7.00
N ILE A 4 18.19 -0.35 -7.79
CA ILE A 4 17.77 -1.41 -8.73
C ILE A 4 17.02 -2.54 -8.00
N VAL A 5 17.35 -2.82 -6.74
CA VAL A 5 16.67 -3.86 -5.95
C VAL A 5 15.51 -3.28 -5.14
N LEU A 6 15.64 -2.04 -4.67
CA LEU A 6 14.64 -1.40 -3.81
C LEU A 6 13.35 -1.05 -4.57
N ILE A 7 13.47 -0.49 -5.78
CA ILE A 7 12.30 0.01 -6.52
C ILE A 7 11.30 -1.11 -6.86
N PRO A 8 11.71 -2.29 -7.37
CA PRO A 8 10.78 -3.38 -7.63
C PRO A 8 10.05 -3.88 -6.38
N ILE A 9 10.74 -3.92 -5.23
CA ILE A 9 10.15 -4.34 -3.95
C ILE A 9 9.08 -3.34 -3.51
N VAL A 10 9.39 -2.04 -3.58
CA VAL A 10 8.44 -0.98 -3.22
C VAL A 10 7.25 -0.97 -4.18
N ALA A 11 7.50 -1.14 -5.49
CA ALA A 11 6.45 -1.19 -6.50
C ALA A 11 5.49 -2.37 -6.27
N PHE A 12 6.04 -3.55 -5.96
CA PHE A 12 5.27 -4.73 -5.61
C PHE A 12 4.44 -4.52 -4.33
N LEU A 13 5.05 -3.98 -3.27
CA LEU A 13 4.33 -3.71 -2.03
C LEU A 13 3.23 -2.68 -2.23
N ALA A 14 3.47 -1.59 -2.96
CA ALA A 14 2.45 -0.59 -3.28
C ALA A 14 1.27 -1.20 -4.04
N PHE A 15 1.55 -2.02 -5.06
CA PHE A 15 0.50 -2.72 -5.82
C PHE A 15 -0.29 -3.69 -4.93
N LEU A 16 0.39 -4.51 -4.14
CA LEU A 16 -0.21 -5.48 -3.24
C LEU A 16 -1.08 -4.80 -2.16
N PHE A 17 -0.57 -3.77 -1.51
CA PHE A 17 -1.32 -3.00 -0.51
C PHE A 17 -2.50 -2.26 -1.14
N GLY A 18 -2.34 -1.74 -2.36
CA GLY A 18 -3.44 -1.13 -3.10
C GLY A 18 -4.59 -2.10 -3.33
N ILE A 19 -4.32 -3.35 -3.74
CA ILE A 19 -5.34 -4.41 -3.85
C ILE A 19 -5.96 -4.72 -2.49
N LEU A 20 -5.14 -4.87 -1.45
CA LEU A 20 -5.60 -5.15 -0.08
C LEU A 20 -6.54 -4.06 0.45
N PHE A 21 -6.28 -2.79 0.17
CA PHE A 21 -7.17 -1.68 0.52
C PHE A 21 -8.55 -1.79 -0.15
N LEU A 22 -8.60 -2.27 -1.40
CA LEU A 22 -9.85 -2.43 -2.14
C LEU A 22 -10.64 -3.68 -1.73
N VAL A 23 -9.95 -4.80 -1.51
CA VAL A 23 -10.58 -6.12 -1.33
C VAL A 23 -10.72 -6.51 0.14
N ALA A 24 -9.71 -6.23 0.97
CA ALA A 24 -9.66 -6.66 2.36
C ALA A 24 -9.18 -5.53 3.31
N PRO A 25 -9.89 -4.39 3.38
CA PRO A 25 -9.50 -3.26 4.22
C PRO A 25 -9.49 -3.60 5.71
N SER A 26 -10.27 -4.59 6.15
CA SER A 26 -10.25 -5.11 7.53
C SER A 26 -8.93 -5.81 7.86
N PHE A 27 -8.29 -6.44 6.88
CA PHE A 27 -6.95 -7.02 7.06
C PHE A 27 -5.90 -5.92 7.19
N VAL A 28 -5.96 -4.89 6.34
CA VAL A 28 -5.08 -3.72 6.44
C VAL A 28 -5.21 -3.05 7.80
N LYS A 29 -6.45 -2.87 8.29
CA LYS A 29 -6.71 -2.33 9.62
C LYS A 29 -6.06 -3.17 10.72
N LYS A 30 -6.23 -4.49 10.71
CA LYS A 30 -5.61 -5.39 11.70
C LYS A 30 -4.08 -5.35 11.65
N LEU A 31 -3.51 -5.28 10.45
CA LEU A 31 -2.07 -5.20 10.26
C LEU A 31 -1.51 -3.90 10.85
N ASN A 32 -2.27 -2.82 10.69
CA ASN A 32 -1.94 -1.54 11.26
C ASN A 32 -2.12 -1.51 12.78
N GLU A 33 -3.23 -2.03 13.32
CA GLU A 33 -3.44 -2.20 14.77
C GLU A 33 -2.36 -3.08 15.42
N TRP A 34 -1.79 -4.04 14.67
CA TRP A 34 -0.68 -4.87 15.12
C TRP A 34 0.64 -4.08 15.19
N GLY A 35 0.96 -3.30 14.17
CA GLY A 35 2.19 -2.51 14.11
C GLY A 35 2.12 -1.17 14.88
N ASN A 36 0.93 -0.64 15.06
CA ASN A 36 0.67 0.75 15.44
C ASN A 36 -0.35 0.82 16.59
N ARG A 37 -0.01 0.18 17.72
CA ARG A 37 -0.86 0.16 18.93
C ARG A 37 -1.06 1.53 19.60
N ILE A 38 -0.26 2.54 19.26
CA ILE A 38 -0.18 3.82 19.98
C ILE A 38 -0.80 4.98 19.19
N VAL A 39 -0.85 4.91 17.86
CA VAL A 39 -1.32 6.02 17.02
C VAL A 39 -2.46 5.56 16.12
N ALA A 40 -3.67 6.04 16.42
CA ALA A 40 -4.87 5.83 15.61
C ALA A 40 -4.87 6.79 14.40
N THR A 41 -3.95 6.62 13.46
CA THR A 41 -3.84 7.44 12.23
C THR A 41 -4.79 6.96 11.12
N ASP A 42 -5.62 5.96 11.38
CA ASP A 42 -6.07 5.02 10.34
C ASP A 42 -7.50 5.20 9.85
N GLU A 43 -8.33 5.95 10.57
CA GLU A 43 -9.74 6.11 10.17
C GLU A 43 -9.89 6.86 8.86
N GLU A 44 -9.13 7.94 8.64
CA GLU A 44 -9.25 8.70 7.38
C GLU A 44 -8.70 7.94 6.17
N THR A 45 -7.59 7.23 6.34
CA THR A 45 -6.99 6.44 5.25
C THR A 45 -7.89 5.27 4.85
N LEU A 46 -8.57 4.63 5.81
CA LEU A 46 -9.54 3.58 5.56
C LEU A 46 -10.90 4.13 5.08
N ALA A 47 -11.29 5.35 5.48
CA ALA A 47 -12.49 6.02 4.98
C ALA A 47 -12.40 6.24 3.45
N TYR A 48 -11.21 6.60 2.95
CA TYR A 48 -10.96 6.75 1.51
C TYR A 48 -10.32 5.52 0.86
N ARG A 49 -10.55 4.31 1.40
CA ARG A 49 -9.91 3.05 0.94
C ARG A 49 -9.93 2.85 -0.58
N TYR A 50 -10.99 3.27 -1.28
CA TYR A 50 -11.10 3.12 -2.73
C TYR A 50 -10.14 4.05 -3.47
N LEU A 51 -10.04 5.31 -3.03
CA LEU A 51 -9.13 6.30 -3.60
C LEU A 51 -7.68 5.94 -3.27
N THR A 52 -7.40 5.61 -2.01
CA THR A 52 -6.07 5.18 -1.55
C THR A 52 -5.62 3.91 -2.28
N GLY A 53 -6.50 2.91 -2.38
CA GLY A 53 -6.21 1.65 -3.06
C GLY A 53 -5.95 1.82 -4.55
N ALA A 54 -6.80 2.58 -5.26
CA ALA A 54 -6.60 2.87 -6.68
C ALA A 54 -5.31 3.65 -6.93
N PHE A 55 -5.01 4.64 -6.09
CA PHE A 55 -3.78 5.42 -6.17
C PHE A 55 -2.53 4.54 -5.98
N LEU A 56 -2.54 3.66 -4.97
CA LEU A 56 -1.43 2.73 -4.70
C LEU A 56 -1.22 1.72 -5.83
N ILE A 57 -2.29 1.20 -6.44
CA ILE A 57 -2.21 0.32 -7.61
C ILE A 57 -1.55 1.05 -8.78
N LEU A 58 -2.02 2.26 -9.10
CA LEU A 58 -1.45 3.06 -10.20
C LEU A 58 0.02 3.38 -9.95
N LEU A 59 0.38 3.79 -8.73
CA LEU A 59 1.76 4.03 -8.32
C LEU A 59 2.62 2.78 -8.48
N GLY A 60 2.15 1.63 -7.99
CA GLY A 60 2.87 0.35 -8.11
C GLY A 60 3.13 -0.03 -9.56
N LEU A 61 2.12 0.09 -10.44
CA LEU A 61 2.25 -0.17 -11.87
C LEU A 61 3.22 0.79 -12.56
N LEU A 62 3.16 2.09 -12.25
CA LEU A 62 4.08 3.10 -12.79
C LEU A 62 5.53 2.83 -12.36
N LEU A 63 5.74 2.50 -11.09
CA LEU A 63 7.06 2.17 -10.58
C LEU A 63 7.61 0.89 -11.21
N MET A 64 6.79 -0.15 -11.39
CA MET A 64 7.20 -1.36 -12.11
C MET A 64 7.60 -1.06 -13.56
N LEU A 65 6.83 -0.24 -14.26
CA LEU A 65 7.14 0.17 -15.64
C LEU A 65 8.45 0.95 -15.73
N SER A 66 8.76 1.80 -14.73
CA SER A 66 10.00 2.58 -14.71
C SER A 66 11.28 1.76 -14.50
N THR A 67 11.15 0.52 -14.04
CA THR A 67 12.28 -0.39 -13.78
C THR A 67 12.58 -1.36 -14.91
N LEU A 68 11.80 -1.32 -16.00
CA LEU A 68 11.87 -2.24 -17.14
C LEU A 68 12.79 -1.73 -18.25
#